data_AF-A0A7S6M7W9-F1
#
_entry.id   AF-A0A7S6M7W9-F1
#
_cell.length_a   1.000
_cell.length_b   1.000
_cell.length_c   1.000
_cell.angle_alpha   90.00
_cell.angle_beta   90.00
_cell.angle_gamma   90.00
#
_symmetry.space_group_name_H-M   'P 1'
#
loop_
_entity.id
_entity.type
_entity.pdbx_description
1 polymer ?
#
loop_
_entity_poly.entity_id
_entity_poly.type
_entity_poly.pdbx_seq_one_letter_code
_entity_poly.pdbx_strand_id
1 'polypeptide(L)'
;MFAAALATPTGAALTHAAPRVIVISIDGLRPDAISPETTPALAMLRDGGLWAAEAINDLPSVTLPNHTSMLTGLPTSVHGMIANTTVPGFVRFPTILSTARAAGLRAGFFASKTKMRYLAPPSEIDVSKIESNLDLLVDAMIEALQGNSPDVLFLHLREPDSTGHAKGWLSPEYLDAVAWSDGQVARVVETLGDSLTRADAARPTYVLITADHGGVSLNHFENVPENRRIPWILAGPGVIGGRIDRPVTTLDTAPTVLALLGLTADRPLEGCALGPGSGAALTARRPDPGASRRSATTATNLQSSARADSAAAPCESTDSVPLVGGPCALIGLAVPAGLLLVRSRLDRIRAR
;
A
#
# COMPACT_ATOMS: atom_id res chain seq x y z
N MET A 1 26.26 -54.60 23.41
CA MET A 1 25.88 -53.18 23.50
C MET A 1 25.96 -52.59 22.10
N PHE A 2 24.83 -52.36 21.44
CA PHE A 2 24.78 -51.66 20.15
C PHE A 2 24.43 -50.19 20.41
N ALA A 3 25.36 -49.28 20.14
CA ALA A 3 25.11 -47.85 20.21
C ALA A 3 24.39 -47.43 18.90
N ALA A 4 23.13 -47.05 19.01
CA ALA A 4 22.38 -46.45 17.92
C ALA A 4 22.84 -44.99 17.75
N ALA A 5 23.44 -44.68 16.61
CA ALA A 5 23.74 -43.31 16.22
C ALA A 5 22.42 -42.59 15.88
N LEU A 6 22.07 -41.59 16.69
CA LEU A 6 20.96 -40.67 16.42
C LEU A 6 21.37 -39.77 15.25
N ALA A 7 20.87 -40.07 14.05
CA ALA A 7 20.91 -39.14 12.94
C ALA A 7 20.03 -37.93 13.30
N THR A 8 20.65 -36.76 13.43
CA THR A 8 19.96 -35.49 13.54
C THR A 8 19.25 -35.25 12.21
N PRO A 9 17.92 -34.99 12.18
CA PRO A 9 17.27 -34.62 10.95
C PRO A 9 17.83 -33.26 10.53
N THR A 10 18.60 -33.25 9.44
CA THR A 10 18.95 -32.03 8.72
C THR A 10 17.63 -31.45 8.25
N GLY A 11 17.11 -30.45 8.97
CA GLY A 11 15.95 -29.71 8.53
C GLY A 11 16.27 -29.13 7.17
N ALA A 12 15.63 -29.66 6.12
CA ALA A 12 15.59 -28.99 4.84
C ALA A 12 14.94 -27.62 5.10
N ALA A 13 15.75 -26.57 5.16
CA ALA A 13 15.24 -25.23 5.09
C ALA A 13 14.52 -25.14 3.74
N LEU A 14 13.19 -25.16 3.78
CA LEU A 14 12.38 -24.80 2.63
C LEU A 14 12.82 -23.38 2.26
N THR A 15 13.70 -23.25 1.27
CA THR A 15 14.07 -21.97 0.67
C THR A 15 12.84 -21.47 -0.06
N HIS A 16 11.95 -20.85 0.69
CA HIS A 16 10.75 -20.29 0.14
C HIS A 16 11.15 -19.17 -0.81
N ALA A 17 10.62 -19.17 -2.03
CA ALA A 17 10.75 -18.03 -2.91
C ALA A 17 10.24 -16.78 -2.15
N ALA A 18 10.90 -15.64 -2.35
CA ALA A 18 10.47 -14.38 -1.74
C ALA A 18 8.96 -14.18 -1.97
N PRO A 19 8.23 -13.68 -0.96
CA PRO A 19 6.79 -13.49 -1.09
C PRO A 19 6.50 -12.50 -2.22
N ARG A 20 5.37 -12.71 -2.89
CA ARG A 20 4.84 -11.76 -3.86
C ARG A 20 3.98 -10.73 -3.14
N VAL A 21 4.06 -9.47 -3.54
CA VAL A 21 3.16 -8.40 -3.04
C VAL A 21 2.46 -7.74 -4.22
N ILE A 22 1.13 -7.66 -4.15
CA ILE A 22 0.30 -7.03 -5.17
C ILE A 22 -0.42 -5.85 -4.53
N VAL A 23 -0.22 -4.66 -5.07
CA VAL A 23 -1.00 -3.47 -4.70
C VAL A 23 -2.05 -3.24 -5.77
N ILE A 24 -3.33 -3.25 -5.39
CA ILE A 24 -4.45 -2.93 -6.27
C ILE A 24 -5.05 -1.61 -5.80
N SER A 25 -4.90 -0.58 -6.63
CA SER A 25 -5.55 0.72 -6.45
C SER A 25 -6.81 0.80 -7.31
N ILE A 26 -7.94 1.04 -6.67
CA ILE A 26 -9.25 1.20 -7.32
C ILE A 26 -9.60 2.69 -7.25
N ASP A 27 -9.38 3.40 -8.35
CA ASP A 27 -9.40 4.86 -8.42
C ASP A 27 -10.78 5.41 -8.01
N GLY A 28 -10.79 6.35 -7.06
CA GLY A 28 -12.03 6.95 -6.56
C GLY A 28 -12.91 6.05 -5.70
N LEU A 29 -12.46 4.86 -5.29
CA LEU A 29 -13.25 3.95 -4.46
C LEU A 29 -13.40 4.47 -3.03
N ARG A 30 -14.64 4.77 -2.64
CA ARG A 30 -15.00 5.04 -1.24
C ARG A 30 -15.11 3.75 -0.40
N PRO A 31 -14.66 3.76 0.87
CA PRO A 31 -14.80 2.60 1.79
C PRO A 31 -16.24 2.14 2.03
N ASP A 32 -17.18 3.08 2.07
CA ASP A 32 -18.60 2.82 2.37
C ASP A 32 -19.36 2.21 1.18
N ALA A 33 -18.72 2.03 0.03
CA ALA A 33 -19.24 1.27 -1.09
C ALA A 33 -18.90 -0.24 -1.02
N ILE A 34 -18.06 -0.66 -0.06
CA ILE A 34 -17.63 -2.06 0.08
C ILE A 34 -18.60 -2.83 1.00
N SER A 35 -19.38 -3.74 0.42
CA SER A 35 -20.29 -4.62 1.15
C SER A 35 -20.19 -6.09 0.69
N PRO A 36 -20.53 -7.07 1.55
CA PRO A 36 -20.58 -8.48 1.16
C PRO A 36 -21.57 -8.79 0.03
N GLU A 37 -22.60 -7.96 -0.16
CA GLU A 37 -23.68 -8.15 -1.12
C GLU A 37 -23.30 -7.71 -2.54
N THR A 38 -22.60 -6.56 -2.66
CA THR A 38 -22.26 -5.96 -3.96
C THR A 38 -20.79 -6.15 -4.34
N THR A 39 -19.90 -6.30 -3.35
CA THR A 39 -18.46 -6.46 -3.54
C THR A 39 -17.92 -7.65 -2.74
N PRO A 40 -18.35 -8.89 -3.07
CA PRO A 40 -17.99 -10.06 -2.29
C PRO A 40 -16.49 -10.34 -2.23
N ALA A 41 -15.71 -10.04 -3.28
CA ALA A 41 -14.27 -10.28 -3.27
C ALA A 41 -13.55 -9.31 -2.32
N LEU A 42 -13.86 -8.01 -2.41
CA LEU A 42 -13.33 -6.97 -1.53
C LEU A 42 -13.75 -7.20 -0.08
N ALA A 43 -15.01 -7.56 0.16
CA ALA A 43 -15.51 -7.88 1.51
C ALA A 43 -14.80 -9.12 2.08
N MET A 44 -14.56 -10.16 1.27
CA MET A 44 -13.79 -11.32 1.69
C MET A 44 -12.36 -10.96 2.08
N LEU A 45 -11.67 -10.13 1.27
CA LEU A 45 -10.31 -9.66 1.59
C LEU A 45 -10.29 -8.81 2.87
N ARG A 46 -11.29 -7.95 3.07
CA ARG A 46 -11.45 -7.13 4.28
C ARG A 46 -11.67 -7.99 5.51
N ASP A 47 -12.66 -8.88 5.47
CA ASP A 47 -13.12 -9.64 6.62
C ASP A 47 -12.12 -10.74 7.01
N GLY A 48 -11.38 -11.28 6.03
CA GLY A 48 -10.30 -12.25 6.24
C GLY A 48 -8.93 -11.63 6.48
N GLY A 49 -8.79 -10.31 6.33
CA GLY A 49 -7.51 -9.59 6.36
C GLY A 49 -7.44 -8.50 7.42
N LEU A 50 -6.35 -7.73 7.36
CA LEU A 50 -6.12 -6.56 8.19
C LEU A 50 -6.62 -5.32 7.45
N TRP A 51 -7.55 -4.55 8.03
CA TRP A 51 -8.13 -3.39 7.36
C TRP A 51 -8.20 -2.17 8.27
N ALA A 52 -8.06 -0.98 7.70
CA ALA A 52 -8.11 0.28 8.46
C ALA A 52 -9.54 0.77 8.69
N ALA A 53 -9.89 1.06 9.95
CA ALA A 53 -11.16 1.71 10.28
C ALA A 53 -11.26 3.10 9.64
N GLU A 54 -10.13 3.80 9.60
CA GLU A 54 -9.98 5.08 8.95
C GLU A 54 -8.64 5.13 8.22
N ALA A 55 -8.70 5.12 6.88
CA ALA A 55 -7.58 5.43 6.02
C ALA A 55 -7.90 6.67 5.18
N ILE A 56 -6.92 7.57 5.07
CA ILE A 56 -7.06 8.82 4.33
C ILE A 56 -5.95 9.01 3.30
N ASN A 57 -6.28 9.74 2.25
CA ASN A 57 -5.32 10.22 1.27
C ASN A 57 -4.57 11.47 1.75
N ASP A 58 -3.55 11.85 0.97
CA ASP A 58 -2.89 13.14 1.09
C ASP A 58 -3.57 14.18 0.19
N LEU A 59 -3.30 15.46 0.46
CA LEU A 59 -3.86 16.57 -0.31
C LEU A 59 -2.87 17.04 -1.39
N PRO A 60 -3.35 17.47 -2.58
CA PRO A 60 -4.76 17.47 -2.99
C PRO A 60 -5.26 16.05 -3.29
N SER A 61 -6.55 15.80 -3.05
CA SER A 61 -7.22 14.52 -3.30
C SER A 61 -7.36 14.27 -4.81
N VAL A 62 -6.24 14.06 -5.50
CA VAL A 62 -6.13 13.95 -6.95
C VAL A 62 -5.29 12.72 -7.28
N THR A 63 -5.64 12.04 -8.38
CA THR A 63 -5.07 10.75 -8.77
C THR A 63 -3.54 10.67 -8.77
N LEU A 64 -2.87 11.45 -9.63
CA LEU A 64 -1.42 11.30 -9.81
C LEU A 64 -0.62 11.72 -8.56
N PRO A 65 -0.97 12.81 -7.84
CA PRO A 65 -0.40 13.11 -6.53
C PRO A 65 -0.49 11.94 -5.55
N ASN A 66 -1.70 11.42 -5.28
CA ASN A 66 -1.87 10.39 -4.27
C ASN A 66 -1.29 9.04 -4.65
N HIS A 67 -1.27 8.67 -5.93
CA HIS A 67 -0.53 7.49 -6.38
C HIS A 67 0.99 7.67 -6.27
N THR A 68 1.50 8.89 -6.48
CA THR A 68 2.91 9.19 -6.18
C THR A 68 3.18 9.00 -4.69
N SER A 69 2.31 9.51 -3.81
CA SER A 69 2.45 9.34 -2.36
C SER A 69 2.40 7.88 -1.95
N MET A 70 1.44 7.13 -2.48
CA MET A 70 1.23 5.70 -2.24
C MET A 70 2.47 4.86 -2.57
N LEU A 71 3.06 5.09 -3.75
CA LEU A 71 4.17 4.28 -4.25
C LEU A 71 5.53 4.74 -3.73
N THR A 72 5.66 5.97 -3.27
CA THR A 72 6.93 6.52 -2.77
C THR A 72 7.01 6.60 -1.25
N GLY A 73 5.88 6.57 -0.55
CA GLY A 73 5.78 6.79 0.91
C GLY A 73 6.05 8.23 1.33
N LEU A 74 5.97 9.18 0.40
CA LEU A 74 6.19 10.62 0.64
C LEU A 74 4.90 11.42 0.48
N PRO A 75 4.70 12.50 1.24
CA PRO A 75 3.60 13.42 1.01
C PRO A 75 3.83 14.27 -0.25
N THR A 76 2.76 14.91 -0.72
CA THR A 76 2.79 15.81 -1.88
C THR A 76 3.72 17.00 -1.70
N SER A 77 3.88 17.47 -0.47
CA SER A 77 4.81 18.53 -0.09
C SER A 77 6.28 18.17 -0.34
N VAL A 78 6.63 16.88 -0.34
CA VAL A 78 8.00 16.40 -0.59
C VAL A 78 8.17 15.95 -2.04
N HIS A 79 7.26 15.13 -2.57
CA HIS A 79 7.43 14.63 -3.95
C HIS A 79 7.10 15.68 -5.03
N GLY A 80 6.34 16.72 -4.69
CA GLY A 80 6.07 17.88 -5.56
C GLY A 80 5.02 17.65 -6.66
N MET A 81 4.60 16.42 -6.92
CA MET A 81 3.43 16.14 -7.77
C MET A 81 2.13 16.61 -7.10
N ILE A 82 1.51 17.66 -7.67
CA ILE A 82 0.30 18.30 -7.11
C ILE A 82 -0.89 18.33 -8.09
N ALA A 83 -0.75 17.82 -9.32
CA ALA A 83 -1.80 17.87 -10.33
C ALA A 83 -1.79 16.66 -11.27
N ASN A 84 -2.91 16.45 -11.98
CA ASN A 84 -3.08 15.40 -12.98
C ASN A 84 -2.48 15.76 -14.36
N THR A 85 -1.44 16.58 -14.39
CA THR A 85 -0.81 17.04 -15.62
C THR A 85 0.20 16.01 -16.13
N THR A 86 0.30 15.86 -17.45
CA THR A 86 1.42 15.14 -18.07
C THR A 86 2.70 15.92 -17.83
N VAL A 87 3.43 15.59 -16.77
CA VAL A 87 4.77 16.13 -16.54
C VAL A 87 5.75 15.35 -17.42
N PRO A 88 6.63 16.01 -18.20
CA PRO A 88 7.72 15.32 -18.88
C PRO A 88 8.59 14.56 -17.88
N GLY A 89 8.98 13.33 -18.23
CA GLY A 89 9.83 12.48 -17.39
C GLY A 89 9.05 11.57 -16.45
N PHE A 90 9.72 11.21 -15.36
CA PHE A 90 9.25 10.22 -14.39
C PHE A 90 9.39 10.75 -12.96
N VAL A 91 8.75 10.04 -12.03
CA VAL A 91 8.90 10.27 -10.60
C VAL A 91 10.37 10.31 -10.21
N ARG A 92 10.78 11.38 -9.52
CA ARG A 92 12.19 11.61 -9.12
C ARG A 92 12.65 10.74 -7.95
N PHE A 93 11.71 10.13 -7.26
CA PHE A 93 11.94 9.37 -6.05
C PHE A 93 11.69 7.88 -6.32
N PRO A 94 12.51 6.97 -5.79
CA PRO A 94 12.26 5.54 -5.93
C PRO A 94 10.87 5.16 -5.45
N THR A 95 10.14 4.42 -6.29
CA THR A 95 8.88 3.79 -5.91
C THR A 95 9.13 2.45 -5.24
N ILE A 96 8.09 1.82 -4.69
CA ILE A 96 8.14 0.41 -4.26
C ILE A 96 8.65 -0.52 -5.38
N LEU A 97 8.32 -0.22 -6.64
CA LEU A 97 8.70 -1.03 -7.80
C LEU A 97 10.18 -0.82 -8.14
N SER A 98 10.62 0.44 -8.21
CA SER A 98 12.01 0.82 -8.43
C SER A 98 12.93 0.26 -7.34
N THR A 99 12.49 0.34 -6.08
CA THR A 99 13.23 -0.17 -4.92
C THR A 99 13.35 -1.70 -4.98
N ALA A 100 12.29 -2.41 -5.35
CA ALA A 100 12.32 -3.85 -5.55
C ALA A 100 13.27 -4.26 -6.68
N ARG A 101 13.24 -3.55 -7.82
CA ARG A 101 14.19 -3.79 -8.93
C ARG A 101 15.63 -3.60 -8.53
N ALA A 102 15.93 -2.52 -7.80
CA ALA A 102 17.28 -2.24 -7.32
C ALA A 102 17.80 -3.35 -6.39
N ALA A 103 16.90 -4.04 -5.67
CA ALA A 103 17.20 -5.21 -4.84
C ALA A 103 17.25 -6.53 -5.62
N GLY A 104 17.15 -6.51 -6.96
CA GLY A 104 17.19 -7.70 -7.80
C GLY A 104 15.86 -8.44 -7.94
N LEU A 105 14.78 -7.90 -7.38
CA LEU A 105 13.42 -8.44 -7.56
C LEU A 105 12.83 -8.00 -8.91
N ARG A 106 11.74 -8.65 -9.30
CA ARG A 106 11.00 -8.37 -10.54
C ARG A 106 9.78 -7.51 -10.27
N ALA A 107 9.56 -6.46 -11.05
CA ALA A 107 8.46 -5.51 -10.87
C ALA A 107 7.48 -5.48 -12.05
N GLY A 108 6.19 -5.45 -11.75
CA GLY A 108 5.10 -5.34 -12.71
C GLY A 108 4.25 -4.08 -12.50
N PHE A 109 3.88 -3.39 -13.59
CA PHE A 109 3.06 -2.17 -13.53
C PHE A 109 1.91 -2.18 -14.55
N PHE A 110 0.68 -2.19 -14.06
CA PHE A 110 -0.53 -2.27 -14.87
C PHE A 110 -1.44 -1.10 -14.50
N ALA A 111 -1.72 -0.20 -15.45
CA ALA A 111 -2.56 0.96 -15.16
C ALA A 111 -3.47 1.34 -16.34
N SER A 112 -4.62 1.93 -16.00
CA SER A 112 -5.68 2.26 -16.96
C SER A 112 -5.81 3.74 -17.32
N LYS A 113 -4.95 4.59 -16.76
CA LYS A 113 -4.84 6.02 -17.09
C LYS A 113 -3.43 6.32 -17.62
N THR A 114 -3.29 6.90 -18.82
CA THR A 114 -1.97 7.13 -19.46
C THR A 114 -1.00 7.96 -18.61
N LYS A 115 -1.50 8.91 -17.82
CA LYS A 115 -0.69 9.72 -16.89
C LYS A 115 0.06 8.88 -15.84
N MET A 116 -0.43 7.68 -15.52
CA MET A 116 0.20 6.77 -14.56
C MET A 116 1.59 6.29 -15.01
N ARG A 117 1.91 6.39 -16.32
CA ARG A 117 3.27 6.10 -16.84
C ARG A 117 4.39 6.86 -16.10
N TYR A 118 4.07 8.03 -15.53
CA TYR A 118 5.00 8.83 -14.74
C TYR A 118 5.60 8.05 -13.56
N LEU A 119 4.88 7.06 -13.03
CA LEU A 119 5.26 6.27 -11.85
C LEU A 119 6.09 5.02 -12.20
N ALA A 120 6.30 4.74 -13.49
CA ALA A 120 6.84 3.49 -13.99
C ALA A 120 7.90 3.75 -15.06
N PRO A 121 9.12 4.20 -14.69
CA PRO A 121 10.23 4.33 -15.63
C PRO A 121 10.49 2.98 -16.32
N PRO A 122 10.52 2.90 -17.67
CA PRO A 122 10.67 1.63 -18.38
C PRO A 122 11.94 0.85 -18.02
N SER A 123 13.02 1.53 -17.63
CA SER A 123 14.26 0.91 -17.16
C SER A 123 14.15 0.24 -15.78
N GLU A 124 13.08 0.55 -15.03
CA GLU A 124 12.84 0.14 -13.65
C GLU A 124 11.61 -0.77 -13.52
N ILE A 125 11.10 -1.33 -14.62
CA ILE A 125 9.93 -2.20 -14.61
C ILE A 125 10.16 -3.36 -15.58
N ASP A 126 9.97 -4.61 -15.14
CA ASP A 126 10.17 -5.79 -16.00
C ASP A 126 9.01 -6.01 -16.97
N VAL A 127 7.79 -5.76 -16.50
CA VAL A 127 6.57 -5.92 -17.30
C VAL A 127 5.62 -4.77 -17.02
N SER A 128 5.15 -4.11 -18.07
CA SER A 128 4.19 -3.02 -17.91
C SER A 128 3.13 -3.00 -19.00
N LYS A 129 1.94 -2.55 -18.64
CA LYS A 129 0.84 -2.30 -19.57
C LYS A 129 0.08 -1.05 -19.14
N ILE A 130 -0.08 -0.12 -20.08
CA ILE A 130 -1.05 0.96 -19.98
C ILE A 130 -2.21 0.61 -20.90
N GLU A 131 -3.40 0.37 -20.35
CA GLU A 131 -4.57 -0.08 -21.11
C GLU A 131 -5.87 0.46 -20.51
N SER A 132 -6.64 1.18 -21.33
CA SER A 132 -7.89 1.83 -20.91
C SER A 132 -9.06 0.86 -20.80
N ASN A 133 -9.01 -0.25 -21.55
CA ASN A 133 -9.94 -1.37 -21.41
C ASN A 133 -9.52 -2.23 -20.20
N LEU A 134 -10.32 -2.17 -19.14
CA LEU A 134 -9.97 -2.80 -17.87
C LEU A 134 -9.95 -4.33 -17.94
N ASP A 135 -10.75 -4.97 -18.79
CA ASP A 135 -10.68 -6.43 -18.99
C ASP A 135 -9.33 -6.83 -19.59
N LEU A 136 -8.91 -6.14 -20.66
CA LEU A 136 -7.61 -6.38 -21.32
C LEU A 136 -6.42 -6.06 -20.39
N LEU A 137 -6.56 -5.05 -19.52
CA LEU A 137 -5.54 -4.72 -18.54
C LEU A 137 -5.36 -5.84 -17.51
N VAL A 138 -6.48 -6.36 -16.99
CA VAL A 138 -6.49 -7.42 -15.98
C VAL A 138 -6.07 -8.76 -16.58
N ASP A 139 -6.46 -9.04 -17.83
CA ASP A 139 -5.95 -10.18 -18.60
C ASP A 139 -4.43 -10.16 -18.68
N ALA A 140 -3.84 -9.02 -19.09
CA ALA A 140 -2.39 -8.88 -19.18
C ALA A 140 -1.68 -9.06 -17.82
N MET A 141 -2.31 -8.63 -16.72
CA MET A 141 -1.77 -8.87 -15.38
C MET A 141 -1.85 -10.36 -15.00
N ILE A 142 -2.96 -11.03 -15.30
CA ILE A 142 -3.15 -12.47 -15.04
C ILE A 142 -2.13 -13.29 -15.85
N GLU A 143 -1.91 -12.95 -17.12
CA GLU A 143 -0.85 -13.54 -17.94
C GLU A 143 0.54 -13.35 -17.30
N ALA A 144 0.83 -12.13 -16.81
CA ALA A 144 2.08 -11.87 -16.10
C ALA A 144 2.20 -12.67 -14.79
N LEU A 145 1.10 -12.88 -14.06
CA LEU A 145 1.06 -13.70 -12.84
C LEU A 145 1.31 -15.18 -13.14
N GLN A 146 0.83 -15.71 -14.27
CA GLN A 146 0.99 -17.10 -14.66
C GLN A 146 2.34 -17.41 -15.34
N GLY A 147 2.95 -16.40 -15.98
CA GLY A 147 4.22 -16.53 -16.69
C GLY A 147 5.45 -16.18 -15.83
N ASN A 148 6.22 -15.16 -16.25
CA ASN A 148 7.46 -14.72 -15.58
C ASN A 148 7.15 -13.81 -14.38
N SER A 149 6.43 -14.38 -13.41
CA SER A 149 5.71 -13.72 -12.33
C SER A 149 6.55 -12.71 -11.54
N PRO A 150 6.25 -11.40 -11.63
CA PRO A 150 6.91 -10.38 -10.81
C PRO A 150 6.75 -10.64 -9.30
N ASP A 151 7.72 -10.15 -8.50
CA ASP A 151 7.71 -10.18 -7.04
C ASP A 151 6.85 -9.06 -6.45
N VAL A 152 6.83 -7.92 -7.11
CA VAL A 152 5.93 -6.81 -6.76
C VAL A 152 5.12 -6.39 -7.98
N LEU A 153 3.82 -6.23 -7.80
CA LEU A 153 2.92 -5.75 -8.85
C LEU A 153 2.09 -4.59 -8.35
N PHE A 154 1.87 -3.63 -9.23
CA PHE A 154 0.87 -2.58 -9.06
C PHE A 154 -0.19 -2.67 -10.14
N LEU A 155 -1.46 -2.72 -9.74
CA LEU A 155 -2.63 -2.67 -10.62
C LEU A 155 -3.46 -1.42 -10.29
N HIS A 156 -3.73 -0.59 -11.29
CA HIS A 156 -4.64 0.55 -11.20
C HIS A 156 -5.87 0.32 -12.07
N LEU A 157 -7.05 0.34 -11.44
CA LEU A 157 -8.36 0.31 -12.08
C LEU A 157 -8.97 1.71 -12.06
N ARG A 158 -9.33 2.26 -13.23
CA ARG A 158 -9.87 3.62 -13.38
C ARG A 158 -11.34 3.78 -12.98
N GLU A 159 -12.03 2.67 -12.73
CA GLU A 159 -13.38 2.65 -12.19
C GLU A 159 -13.28 2.35 -10.68
N PRO A 160 -14.16 2.92 -9.84
CA PRO A 160 -15.38 3.64 -10.21
C PRO A 160 -15.22 5.15 -10.45
N ASP A 161 -14.02 5.74 -10.35
CA ASP A 161 -13.80 7.19 -10.50
C ASP A 161 -14.41 7.79 -11.78
N SER A 162 -14.20 7.13 -12.93
CA SER A 162 -14.72 7.63 -14.20
C SER A 162 -16.26 7.74 -14.17
N THR A 163 -16.93 6.74 -13.56
CA THR A 163 -18.38 6.75 -13.36
C THR A 163 -18.81 7.74 -12.28
N GLY A 164 -18.03 7.89 -11.20
CA GLY A 164 -18.25 8.89 -10.15
C GLY A 164 -18.30 10.31 -10.72
N HIS A 165 -17.37 10.65 -11.61
CA HIS A 165 -17.41 11.94 -12.32
C HIS A 165 -18.63 12.10 -13.24
N ALA A 166 -19.08 11.02 -13.88
CA ALA A 166 -20.17 11.08 -14.86
C ALA A 166 -21.58 11.06 -14.23
N LYS A 167 -21.74 10.37 -13.10
CA LYS A 167 -23.04 10.00 -12.51
C LYS A 167 -23.17 10.35 -11.03
N GLY A 168 -22.05 10.54 -10.36
CA GLY A 168 -21.98 10.94 -8.97
C GLY A 168 -21.52 9.80 -8.07
N TRP A 169 -20.69 10.10 -7.08
CA TRP A 169 -20.28 9.13 -6.08
C TRP A 169 -21.49 8.63 -5.30
N LEU A 170 -21.56 7.31 -5.11
CA LEU A 170 -22.68 6.58 -4.50
C LEU A 170 -24.01 6.63 -5.28
N SER A 171 -24.01 7.08 -6.55
CA SER A 171 -25.16 6.81 -7.44
C SER A 171 -25.28 5.30 -7.72
N PRO A 172 -26.45 4.82 -8.17
CA PRO A 172 -26.60 3.43 -8.61
C PRO A 172 -25.54 3.01 -9.64
N GLU A 173 -25.24 3.86 -10.63
CA GLU A 173 -24.23 3.58 -11.64
C GLU A 173 -22.81 3.50 -11.06
N TYR A 174 -22.48 4.35 -10.08
CA TYR A 174 -21.22 4.27 -9.37
C TYR A 174 -21.11 2.93 -8.61
N LEU A 175 -22.19 2.48 -7.95
CA LEU A 175 -22.21 1.20 -7.24
C LEU A 175 -22.10 0.00 -8.20
N ASP A 176 -22.69 0.09 -9.39
CA ASP A 176 -22.50 -0.90 -10.45
C ASP A 176 -21.04 -0.95 -10.93
N ALA A 177 -20.39 0.21 -11.08
CA ALA A 177 -18.96 0.29 -11.44
C ALA A 177 -18.04 -0.23 -10.33
N VAL A 178 -18.42 -0.04 -9.06
CA VAL A 178 -17.75 -0.65 -7.90
C VAL A 178 -17.86 -2.17 -7.95
N ALA A 179 -19.06 -2.71 -8.17
CA ALA A 179 -19.29 -4.15 -8.31
C ALA A 179 -18.53 -4.74 -9.50
N TRP A 180 -18.45 -4.02 -10.62
CA TRP A 180 -17.65 -4.42 -11.77
C TRP A 180 -16.16 -4.49 -11.44
N SER A 181 -15.63 -3.50 -10.70
CA SER A 181 -14.23 -3.48 -10.24
C SER A 181 -13.94 -4.59 -9.23
N ASP A 182 -14.89 -4.93 -8.35
CA ASP A 182 -14.82 -6.12 -7.49
C ASP A 182 -14.69 -7.41 -8.31
N GLY A 183 -15.44 -7.53 -9.41
CA GLY A 183 -15.31 -8.64 -10.35
C GLY A 183 -13.89 -8.76 -10.93
N GLN A 184 -13.23 -7.66 -11.26
CA GLN A 184 -11.83 -7.68 -11.71
C GLN A 184 -10.87 -8.12 -10.60
N VAL A 185 -11.09 -7.67 -9.36
CA VAL A 185 -10.32 -8.13 -8.19
C VAL A 185 -10.53 -9.63 -7.97
N ALA A 186 -11.76 -10.13 -8.12
CA ALA A 186 -12.08 -11.54 -7.98
C ALA A 186 -11.26 -12.40 -8.96
N ARG A 187 -11.17 -12.00 -10.23
CA ARG A 187 -10.36 -12.70 -11.25
C ARG A 187 -8.88 -12.81 -10.86
N VAL A 188 -8.31 -11.73 -10.31
CA VAL A 188 -6.93 -11.73 -9.81
C VAL A 188 -6.80 -12.68 -8.61
N VAL A 189 -7.69 -12.56 -7.62
CA VAL A 189 -7.66 -13.39 -6.41
C VAL A 189 -7.84 -14.88 -6.73
N GLU A 190 -8.74 -15.23 -7.64
CA GLU A 190 -8.95 -16.60 -8.11
C GLU A 190 -7.69 -17.17 -8.78
N THR A 191 -6.98 -16.34 -9.57
CA THR A 191 -5.70 -16.72 -10.19
C THR A 191 -4.63 -17.01 -9.14
N LEU A 192 -4.64 -16.31 -8.00
CA LEU A 192 -3.68 -16.55 -6.92
C LEU A 192 -3.92 -17.88 -6.19
N GLY A 193 -5.18 -18.28 -6.03
CA GLY A 193 -5.56 -19.52 -5.36
C GLY A 193 -4.89 -19.69 -3.99
N ASP A 194 -4.25 -20.85 -3.78
CA ASP A 194 -3.61 -21.20 -2.52
C ASP A 194 -2.48 -20.25 -2.10
N SER A 195 -1.86 -19.52 -3.04
CA SER A 195 -0.78 -18.57 -2.72
C SER A 195 -1.22 -17.42 -1.83
N LEU A 196 -2.50 -17.03 -1.89
CA LEU A 196 -3.07 -15.97 -1.05
C LEU A 196 -3.37 -16.45 0.38
N THR A 197 -3.54 -17.75 0.59
CA THR A 197 -4.06 -18.30 1.85
C THR A 197 -3.04 -19.13 2.63
N ARG A 198 -2.05 -19.71 1.95
CA ARG A 198 -1.10 -20.65 2.54
C ARG A 198 0.31 -20.09 2.63
N ALA A 199 0.88 -20.11 3.82
CA ALA A 199 2.25 -19.65 4.07
C ALA A 199 3.31 -20.63 3.54
N ASP A 200 2.93 -21.86 3.21
CA ASP A 200 3.77 -22.90 2.62
C ASP A 200 3.54 -23.10 1.12
N ALA A 201 2.67 -22.29 0.49
CA ALA A 201 2.52 -22.29 -0.96
C ALA A 201 3.85 -21.92 -1.62
N ALA A 202 4.20 -22.50 -2.78
CA ALA A 202 5.50 -22.26 -3.43
C ALA A 202 5.91 -20.78 -3.54
N ARG A 203 4.93 -19.88 -3.60
CA ARG A 203 5.13 -18.43 -3.51
C ARG A 203 3.97 -17.75 -2.78
N PRO A 204 4.08 -17.48 -1.46
CA PRO A 204 3.07 -16.76 -0.69
C PRO A 204 2.83 -15.39 -1.30
N THR A 205 1.58 -14.99 -1.42
CA THR A 205 1.20 -13.72 -2.06
C THR A 205 0.38 -12.88 -1.10
N TYR A 206 0.80 -11.64 -0.91
CA TYR A 206 0.03 -10.61 -0.21
C TYR A 206 -0.67 -9.70 -1.23
N VAL A 207 -1.91 -9.32 -0.94
CA VAL A 207 -2.69 -8.37 -1.72
C VAL A 207 -3.06 -7.20 -0.81
N LEU A 208 -2.70 -5.99 -1.24
CA LEU A 208 -3.08 -4.73 -0.61
C LEU A 208 -4.08 -4.02 -1.52
N ILE A 209 -5.33 -3.89 -1.08
CA ILE A 209 -6.37 -3.09 -1.76
C ILE A 209 -6.39 -1.69 -1.16
N THR A 210 -6.40 -0.68 -2.04
CA THR A 210 -6.58 0.71 -1.62
C THR A 210 -7.19 1.58 -2.73
N ALA A 211 -7.29 2.88 -2.49
CA ALA A 211 -7.65 3.91 -3.45
C ALA A 211 -6.79 5.15 -3.22
N ASP A 212 -6.78 6.05 -4.19
CA ASP A 212 -6.13 7.35 -4.14
C ASP A 212 -7.02 8.45 -3.52
N HIS A 213 -8.33 8.37 -3.72
CA HIS A 213 -9.31 9.27 -3.13
C HIS A 213 -10.70 8.63 -3.10
N GLY A 214 -11.62 9.28 -2.39
CA GLY A 214 -13.05 9.06 -2.55
C GLY A 214 -13.67 10.13 -3.45
N GLY A 215 -14.92 10.51 -3.19
CA GLY A 215 -15.56 11.61 -3.92
C GLY A 215 -16.95 11.95 -3.42
N VAL A 216 -17.44 13.11 -3.81
CA VAL A 216 -18.77 13.62 -3.44
C VAL A 216 -19.39 14.36 -4.61
N SER A 217 -20.70 14.15 -4.82
CA SER A 217 -21.37 14.64 -6.03
C SER A 217 -20.56 14.19 -7.26
N LEU A 218 -20.08 15.10 -8.12
CA LEU A 218 -19.36 14.80 -9.36
C LEU A 218 -17.85 15.09 -9.30
N ASN A 219 -17.30 15.39 -8.12
CA ASN A 219 -15.90 15.79 -8.01
C ASN A 219 -15.25 15.27 -6.71
N HIS A 220 -13.94 15.48 -6.59
CA HIS A 220 -13.14 15.00 -5.47
C HIS A 220 -12.07 16.01 -5.01
N PHE A 221 -12.24 17.31 -5.27
CA PHE A 221 -11.20 18.32 -5.08
C PHE A 221 -11.20 18.97 -3.70
N GLU A 222 -12.36 19.09 -3.05
CA GLU A 222 -12.47 19.74 -1.75
C GLU A 222 -11.86 18.86 -0.64
N ASN A 223 -11.29 19.51 0.39
CA ASN A 223 -10.80 18.84 1.59
C ASN A 223 -11.99 18.48 2.51
N VAL A 224 -12.78 17.50 2.09
CA VAL A 224 -13.92 16.94 2.82
C VAL A 224 -13.73 15.44 3.05
N PRO A 225 -14.29 14.86 4.13
CA PRO A 225 -14.09 13.45 4.46
C PRO A 225 -14.40 12.48 3.31
N GLU A 226 -15.43 12.76 2.51
CA GLU A 226 -15.88 11.94 1.38
C GLU A 226 -14.81 11.81 0.29
N ASN A 227 -14.05 12.88 0.03
CA ASN A 227 -12.97 12.90 -0.96
C ASN A 227 -11.68 12.27 -0.41
N ARG A 228 -11.55 12.22 0.92
CA ARG A 228 -10.31 11.85 1.59
C ARG A 228 -10.26 10.41 2.07
N ARG A 229 -11.40 9.84 2.48
CA ARG A 229 -11.47 8.47 2.97
C ARG A 229 -11.29 7.48 1.84
N ILE A 230 -10.39 6.52 2.05
CA ILE A 230 -10.01 5.47 1.10
C ILE A 230 -10.02 4.12 1.81
N PRO A 231 -10.27 3.00 1.13
CA PRO A 231 -10.05 1.70 1.72
C PRO A 231 -8.55 1.45 1.90
N TRP A 232 -8.20 0.67 2.92
CA TRP A 232 -6.87 0.11 3.07
C TRP A 232 -7.02 -1.28 3.68
N ILE A 233 -6.79 -2.31 2.87
CA ILE A 233 -7.03 -3.71 3.22
C ILE A 233 -5.81 -4.52 2.81
N LEU A 234 -5.20 -5.23 3.75
CA LEU A 234 -4.11 -6.16 3.51
C LEU A 234 -4.61 -7.59 3.76
N ALA A 235 -4.47 -8.46 2.77
CA ALA A 235 -4.76 -9.88 2.86
C ALA A 235 -3.55 -10.71 2.41
N GLY A 236 -3.39 -11.89 2.98
CA GLY A 236 -2.30 -12.80 2.61
C GLY A 236 -1.98 -13.81 3.72
N PRO A 237 -1.03 -14.72 3.47
CA PRO A 237 -0.69 -15.75 4.43
C PRO A 237 -0.17 -15.18 5.77
N GLY A 238 -0.74 -15.67 6.86
CA GLY A 238 -0.40 -15.23 8.22
C GLY A 238 -0.94 -13.85 8.62
N VAL A 239 -1.65 -13.14 7.73
CA VAL A 239 -2.41 -11.95 8.13
C VAL A 239 -3.63 -12.43 8.91
N ILE A 240 -3.66 -12.13 10.21
CA ILE A 240 -4.81 -12.43 11.07
C ILE A 240 -5.84 -11.32 10.88
N GLY A 241 -7.09 -11.72 10.63
CA GLY A 241 -8.21 -10.79 10.47
C GLY A 241 -8.28 -9.77 11.62
N GLY A 242 -8.39 -8.49 11.29
CA GLY A 242 -8.38 -7.45 12.31
C GLY A 242 -8.63 -6.04 11.78
N ARG A 243 -9.17 -5.20 12.66
CA ARG A 243 -9.36 -3.77 12.39
C ARG A 243 -8.19 -2.98 12.95
N ILE A 244 -7.58 -2.13 12.12
CA ILE A 244 -6.60 -1.14 12.56
C ILE A 244 -7.39 0.10 13.01
N ASP A 245 -7.34 0.38 14.32
CA ASP A 245 -8.04 1.52 14.93
C ASP A 245 -7.23 2.82 14.91
N ARG A 246 -5.92 2.75 14.63
CA ARG A 246 -5.12 3.97 14.43
C ARG A 246 -5.43 4.59 13.05
N PRO A 247 -5.29 5.92 12.89
CA PRO A 247 -5.33 6.54 11.58
C PRO A 247 -4.29 5.92 10.65
N VAL A 248 -4.73 5.52 9.46
CA VAL A 248 -3.88 5.06 8.36
C VAL A 248 -3.86 6.14 7.28
N THR A 249 -2.75 6.28 6.59
CA THR A 249 -2.64 7.20 5.46
C THR A 249 -2.13 6.48 4.22
N THR A 250 -2.35 7.02 3.03
CA THR A 250 -1.78 6.48 1.78
C THR A 250 -0.26 6.28 1.87
N LEU A 251 0.43 7.08 2.70
CA LEU A 251 1.87 7.01 2.95
C LEU A 251 2.30 5.70 3.62
N ASP A 252 1.40 5.01 4.32
CA ASP A 252 1.67 3.74 5.00
C ASP A 252 1.81 2.57 4.00
N THR A 253 1.40 2.75 2.74
CA THR A 253 1.43 1.70 1.70
C THR A 253 2.86 1.31 1.32
N ALA A 254 3.71 2.27 0.95
CA ALA A 254 5.10 1.98 0.57
C ALA A 254 5.92 1.25 1.66
N PRO A 255 5.99 1.73 2.92
CA PRO A 255 6.75 1.03 3.96
C PRO A 255 6.16 -0.36 4.26
N THR A 256 4.84 -0.54 4.15
CA THR A 256 4.20 -1.85 4.30
C THR A 256 4.65 -2.83 3.23
N VAL A 257 4.60 -2.43 1.96
CA VAL A 257 5.00 -3.29 0.84
C VAL A 257 6.47 -3.65 0.92
N LEU A 258 7.35 -2.67 1.21
CA LEU A 258 8.77 -2.93 1.37
C LEU A 258 9.05 -3.91 2.51
N ALA A 259 8.39 -3.73 3.67
CA ALA A 259 8.54 -4.65 4.79
C ALA A 259 8.11 -6.09 4.45
N LEU A 260 7.00 -6.26 3.71
CA LEU A 260 6.54 -7.57 3.25
C LEU A 260 7.53 -8.24 2.28
N LEU A 261 8.26 -7.46 1.48
CA LEU A 261 9.31 -7.94 0.58
C LEU A 261 10.66 -8.16 1.30
N GLY A 262 10.75 -7.86 2.60
CA GLY A 262 12.01 -7.91 3.35
C GLY A 262 13.00 -6.80 2.94
N LEU A 263 12.49 -5.70 2.36
CA LEU A 263 13.27 -4.57 1.89
C LEU A 263 13.16 -3.37 2.84
N THR A 264 14.15 -2.49 2.76
CA THR A 264 14.14 -1.18 3.41
C THR A 264 14.29 -0.10 2.34
N ALA A 265 13.70 1.06 2.58
CA ALA A 265 13.95 2.22 1.73
C ALA A 265 15.36 2.78 2.00
N ASP A 266 15.99 3.33 0.96
CA ASP A 266 17.28 4.04 1.03
C ASP A 266 17.18 5.43 1.68
N ARG A 267 16.00 5.76 2.21
CA ARG A 267 15.63 7.06 2.75
C ARG A 267 14.53 6.92 3.79
N PRO A 268 14.35 7.90 4.69
CA PRO A 268 13.21 7.94 5.60
C PRO A 268 11.89 8.01 4.81
N LEU A 269 10.91 7.22 5.27
CA LEU A 269 9.51 7.30 4.82
C LEU A 269 8.67 7.95 5.92
N GLU A 270 7.61 8.65 5.54
CA GLU A 270 6.73 9.33 6.52
C GLU A 270 5.59 8.43 7.03
N GLY A 271 5.25 7.40 6.27
CA GLY A 271 4.32 6.35 6.70
C GLY A 271 4.99 5.28 7.57
N CYS A 272 4.16 4.44 8.17
CA CYS A 272 4.57 3.31 8.99
C CYS A 272 4.18 1.99 8.32
N ALA A 273 5.07 1.00 8.35
CA ALA A 273 4.74 -0.35 7.91
C ALA A 273 3.63 -0.96 8.78
N LEU A 274 2.67 -1.60 8.12
CA LEU A 274 1.53 -2.30 8.70
C LEU A 274 1.60 -3.77 8.28
N GLY A 275 1.41 -4.72 9.19
CA GLY A 275 1.57 -6.13 8.84
C GLY A 275 1.16 -7.12 9.93
N PRO A 276 1.35 -8.42 9.68
CA PRO A 276 1.04 -9.48 10.65
C PRO A 276 1.67 -9.18 12.02
N GLY A 277 0.85 -9.02 13.06
CA GLY A 277 1.30 -8.66 14.42
C GLY A 277 1.12 -7.19 14.83
N SER A 278 0.75 -6.30 13.92
CA SER A 278 0.44 -4.89 14.25
C SER A 278 -0.91 -4.67 14.96
N GLY A 279 -1.63 -5.75 15.29
CA GLY A 279 -2.85 -5.75 16.13
C GLY A 279 -2.58 -5.59 17.64
N ALA A 280 -1.32 -5.62 18.08
CA ALA A 280 -0.93 -5.19 19.42
C ALA A 280 -0.35 -3.78 19.35
N ALA A 281 -1.01 -2.85 20.05
CA ALA A 281 -0.70 -1.43 20.09
C ALA A 281 0.79 -1.12 20.28
N LEU A 282 1.45 -0.64 19.22
CA LEU A 282 2.64 0.20 19.34
C LEU A 282 2.16 1.65 19.32
N THR A 283 1.94 2.20 20.51
CA THR A 283 1.72 3.63 20.75
C THR A 283 3.01 4.40 20.46
N ALA A 284 3.35 4.57 19.18
CA ALA A 284 4.25 5.63 18.78
C ALA A 284 3.39 6.91 18.67
N ARG A 285 3.50 7.80 19.66
CA ARG A 285 2.93 9.16 19.56
C ARG A 285 3.51 9.83 18.30
N ARG A 286 2.67 10.11 17.31
CA ARG A 286 3.00 11.10 16.27
C ARG A 286 3.12 12.48 16.92
N PRO A 287 4.11 13.31 16.55
CA PRO A 287 4.07 14.73 16.86
C PRO A 287 2.84 15.36 16.19
N ASP A 288 2.12 16.17 16.95
CA ASP A 288 0.94 16.90 16.49
C ASP A 288 1.32 17.87 15.35
N PRO A 289 0.72 17.77 14.15
CA PRO A 289 1.00 18.70 13.05
C PRO A 289 0.54 20.15 13.35
N GLY A 290 -0.15 20.40 14.47
CA GLY A 290 -0.59 21.72 14.90
C GLY A 290 0.31 22.47 15.89
N ALA A 291 1.37 21.86 16.43
CA ALA A 291 2.17 22.44 17.52
C ALA A 291 3.38 23.27 17.04
N SER A 292 3.19 24.13 16.03
CA SER A 292 4.14 25.19 15.72
C SER A 292 3.36 26.46 15.38
N ARG A 293 2.89 27.15 16.43
CA ARG A 293 2.62 28.60 16.47
C ARG A 293 2.00 28.93 17.82
N ARG A 294 2.85 29.26 18.79
CA ARG A 294 2.52 30.14 19.92
C ARG A 294 3.82 30.54 20.62
N SER A 295 4.41 31.65 20.19
CA SER A 295 5.05 32.65 21.07
C SER A 295 5.45 33.88 20.26
N ALA A 296 5.33 35.04 20.90
CA ALA A 296 5.83 36.37 20.54
C ALA A 296 4.97 37.26 19.59
N THR A 297 3.89 37.82 20.13
CA THR A 297 3.64 39.28 20.10
C THR A 297 4.53 39.90 21.20
N THR A 298 5.20 41.06 21.16
CA THR A 298 5.08 42.34 20.45
C THR A 298 6.41 43.11 20.69
N ALA A 299 6.93 43.89 19.74
CA ALA A 299 7.51 45.24 19.97
C ALA A 299 8.32 45.79 18.75
N THR A 300 7.71 46.79 18.08
CA THR A 300 8.26 48.07 17.59
C THR A 300 9.57 48.20 16.79
N ASN A 301 9.41 48.90 15.66
CA ASN A 301 10.35 49.63 14.77
C ASN A 301 11.63 50.22 15.39
N LEU A 302 12.74 50.13 14.64
CA LEU A 302 13.58 51.28 14.24
C LEU A 302 14.59 50.90 13.14
N GLN A 303 14.93 51.91 12.33
CA GLN A 303 15.74 51.87 11.12
C GLN A 303 17.27 51.76 11.38
N SER A 304 17.97 51.41 10.29
CA SER A 304 19.29 51.93 9.85
C SER A 304 20.57 51.09 10.05
N SER A 305 21.17 50.81 8.89
CA SER A 305 22.60 50.83 8.49
C SER A 305 23.69 50.10 9.28
N ALA A 306 24.51 49.41 8.47
CA ALA A 306 25.98 49.37 8.47
C ALA A 306 26.67 48.06 8.87
N ARG A 307 27.75 47.82 8.12
CA ARG A 307 28.65 46.65 8.06
C ARG A 307 29.44 46.43 9.34
N ALA A 308 29.86 45.19 9.61
CA ALA A 308 31.27 44.81 9.81
C ALA A 308 31.43 43.30 10.03
N ASP A 309 32.54 42.77 9.51
CA ASP A 309 33.06 41.42 9.66
C ASP A 309 33.40 41.05 11.12
N SER A 310 33.34 39.76 11.47
CA SER A 310 34.49 39.04 12.08
C SER A 310 34.19 37.55 12.24
N ALA A 311 35.25 36.77 12.04
CA ALA A 311 35.31 35.31 12.18
C ALA A 311 35.56 34.88 13.64
N ALA A 312 35.11 33.66 13.98
CA ALA A 312 35.88 32.58 14.65
C ALA A 312 35.01 31.62 15.50
N ALA A 313 34.85 30.38 14.99
CA ALA A 313 35.16 29.08 15.63
C ALA A 313 34.44 28.65 16.96
N PRO A 314 34.57 27.39 17.41
CA PRO A 314 33.44 26.44 17.53
C PRO A 314 33.14 26.01 18.97
N CYS A 315 31.98 25.40 19.21
CA CYS A 315 31.69 24.74 20.48
C CYS A 315 31.25 23.30 20.22
N GLU A 316 32.18 22.37 20.47
CA GLU A 316 31.88 20.98 20.79
C GLU A 316 31.23 20.91 22.17
N SER A 317 30.22 20.03 22.31
CA SER A 317 30.00 19.31 23.56
C SER A 317 29.19 18.04 23.26
N THR A 318 29.91 16.93 23.36
CA THR A 318 29.52 15.59 23.82
C THR A 318 28.15 15.49 24.49
N ASP A 319 27.33 14.55 24.03
CA ASP A 319 26.72 13.56 24.93
C ASP A 319 26.30 12.31 24.14
N SER A 320 27.06 11.23 24.38
CA SER A 320 26.85 9.89 23.86
C SER A 320 25.97 9.13 24.85
N VAL A 321 24.83 8.59 24.40
CA VAL A 321 24.06 7.59 25.17
C VAL A 321 23.93 6.32 24.31
N PRO A 322 24.32 5.14 24.82
CA PRO A 322 24.34 3.91 24.03
C PRO A 322 22.95 3.27 23.98
N LEU A 323 22.46 2.93 22.79
CA LEU A 323 21.32 2.02 22.64
C LEU A 323 21.84 0.59 22.54
N VAL A 324 21.67 -0.12 23.65
CA VAL A 324 21.92 -1.56 23.80
C VAL A 324 20.93 -2.33 22.94
N GLY A 325 21.46 -3.08 21.97
CA GLY A 325 20.73 -4.13 21.27
C GLY A 325 20.60 -5.39 22.13
N GLY A 326 19.43 -6.02 22.08
CA GLY A 326 19.18 -7.35 22.63
C GLY A 326 17.98 -7.99 21.90
N PRO A 327 18.06 -9.26 21.47
CA PRO A 327 17.04 -9.89 20.65
C PRO A 327 15.84 -10.32 21.50
N CYS A 328 14.61 -10.03 21.04
CA CYS A 328 13.41 -10.55 21.67
C CYS A 328 13.16 -11.98 21.16
N ALA A 329 13.18 -12.93 22.08
CA ALA A 329 12.99 -14.36 21.86
C ALA A 329 11.57 -14.71 21.39
N LEU A 330 11.49 -15.73 20.53
CA LEU A 330 10.28 -16.42 20.09
C LEU A 330 9.57 -17.07 21.29
N ILE A 331 8.33 -16.67 21.56
CA ILE A 331 7.40 -17.42 22.40
C ILE A 331 6.43 -18.12 21.44
N GLY A 332 6.48 -19.44 21.39
CA GLY A 332 5.51 -20.24 20.66
C GLY A 332 4.16 -20.28 21.38
N LEU A 333 3.06 -20.38 20.63
CA LEU A 333 2.07 -21.46 20.75
C LEU A 333 0.89 -21.31 19.77
N ALA A 334 0.37 -22.49 19.42
CA ALA A 334 -1.00 -22.85 19.04
C ALA A 334 -1.61 -22.32 17.72
N VAL A 335 -1.74 -23.24 16.76
CA VAL A 335 -2.64 -23.16 15.60
C VAL A 335 -4.05 -23.59 16.04
N PRO A 336 -5.09 -22.75 15.95
CA PRO A 336 -6.46 -23.24 16.02
C PRO A 336 -6.92 -23.72 14.64
N ALA A 337 -7.51 -24.92 14.61
CA ALA A 337 -8.12 -25.51 13.43
C ALA A 337 -9.36 -24.70 13.01
N GLY A 338 -9.27 -24.04 11.86
CA GLY A 338 -10.35 -23.21 11.32
C GLY A 338 -10.20 -22.96 9.83
N LEU A 339 -9.88 -23.99 9.04
CA LEU A 339 -9.71 -23.85 7.59
C LEU A 339 -10.46 -24.98 6.86
N LEU A 340 -11.79 -24.92 6.85
CA LEU A 340 -12.62 -25.80 6.01
C LEU A 340 -13.87 -25.12 5.40
N LEU A 341 -13.91 -23.79 5.35
CA LEU A 341 -15.06 -23.05 4.80
C LEU A 341 -14.76 -22.22 3.53
N VAL A 342 -13.54 -22.24 3.01
CA VAL A 342 -13.14 -21.42 1.84
C VAL A 342 -13.64 -22.02 0.52
N ARG A 343 -13.66 -23.34 0.37
CA ARG A 343 -14.17 -23.98 -0.87
C ARG A 343 -15.67 -23.80 -1.08
N SER A 344 -16.50 -23.83 -0.01
CA SER A 344 -17.96 -23.85 -0.15
C SER A 344 -18.62 -22.49 -0.46
N ARG A 345 -17.87 -21.38 -0.37
CA ARG A 345 -18.35 -20.05 -0.79
C ARG A 345 -18.05 -19.76 -2.26
N LEU A 346 -16.89 -20.19 -2.77
CA LEU A 346 -16.52 -20.02 -4.18
C LEU A 346 -17.38 -20.87 -5.12
N ASP A 347 -17.76 -22.09 -4.72
CA ASP A 347 -18.68 -22.92 -5.51
C ASP A 347 -20.11 -22.33 -5.62
N ARG A 348 -20.51 -21.45 -4.69
CA ARG A 348 -21.79 -20.73 -4.75
C ARG A 348 -21.78 -19.53 -5.70
N ILE A 349 -20.61 -19.00 -6.01
CA ILE A 349 -20.43 -17.93 -7.02
C ILE A 349 -20.54 -18.52 -8.43
N ARG A 350 -20.16 -19.80 -8.63
CA ARG A 350 -20.33 -20.51 -9.91
C ARG A 350 -21.77 -20.83 -10.31
N ALA A 351 -22.73 -20.68 -9.38
CA ALA A 351 -24.11 -21.12 -9.56
C ALA A 351 -25.11 -19.97 -9.73
N ARG A 352 -24.64 -18.74 -10.02
CA ARG A 352 -25.50 -17.58 -10.28
C ARG A 352 -25.12 -16.87 -11.57
#